data_AF-A0A8K0VJ93-F1
#
_entry.id   AF-A0A8K0VJ93-F1
#
_cell.length_a   1.000
_cell.length_b   1.000
_cell.length_c   1.000
_cell.angle_alpha   90.00
_cell.angle_beta   90.00
_cell.angle_gamma   90.00
#
_symmetry.space_group_name_H-M   'P 1'
#
loop_
_entity.id
_entity.type
_entity.pdbx_description
1 polymer ?
#
loop_
_entity_poly.entity_id
_entity_poly.type
_entity_poly.pdbx_seq_one_letter_code
_entity_poly.pdbx_strand_id
1 'polypeptide(L)'
;MVDSEPFPALSSAAEQLQHVNGNGTSNGTASGAHAHAADGAARRRRKSSVLGGDINAGDTGAPAMASSRVSLDANDVNVQYANGHKRISKRRRARGFFARARQTMIKRTFVLPAIIILLFLAGYAVNPTESNPIHYFIFLSYKLPQDDPSVPAQYGKGLWDIAFVSFYTVVLSFTREFIMQEMLKPLARYCGLSRGKQARFMEQMYTAVYFGVLGPAGLYVMSLTPVWYFNTAGMYEDFPHTTHLAPVKFYYLFEAAYWAQQAIVLILGMEKPRKDFKELVGHHIVSLALIALSYRFHFTYIGLPVYVTHDISDFFLATSKTLNYLDSSLTGPYFVLFMGVWIYLRHVINIKIIWSLFTEFETIGPFEMDWDAGQFKCRLSQVITASLLSSLQALNLFWLFCIGRIAYRFAFQNELDDDRSDYEDEEEETPMPEPKANGLTNGNSVQNGDSKN
;
A
#
# COMPACT_ATOMS: atom_id res chain seq x y z
N MET A 1 26.59 -72.24 -12.45
CA MET A 1 26.14 -72.35 -11.04
C MET A 1 25.34 -71.09 -10.73
N VAL A 2 24.02 -71.03 -10.75
CA VAL A 2 22.90 -71.96 -11.02
C VAL A 2 21.79 -70.99 -11.48
N ASP A 3 21.48 -70.96 -12.79
CA ASP A 3 20.20 -71.37 -13.42
C ASP A 3 19.04 -70.38 -13.14
N SER A 4 18.17 -69.94 -14.05
CA SER A 4 17.89 -70.22 -15.46
C SER A 4 16.74 -69.28 -15.89
N GLU A 5 16.67 -68.93 -17.17
CA GLU A 5 15.58 -68.27 -17.94
C GLU A 5 14.16 -68.92 -17.76
N PRO A 6 13.13 -68.59 -18.58
CA PRO A 6 12.37 -67.34 -18.79
C PRO A 6 10.83 -67.55 -18.68
N PHE A 7 10.04 -66.54 -19.08
CA PHE A 7 8.62 -66.48 -19.53
C PHE A 7 7.89 -67.82 -19.87
N PRO A 8 6.51 -67.94 -19.81
CA PRO A 8 5.58 -67.01 -20.48
C PRO A 8 4.15 -66.84 -19.89
N ALA A 9 3.38 -65.98 -20.57
CA ALA A 9 1.95 -65.75 -20.41
C ALA A 9 1.08 -66.85 -21.05
N LEU A 10 -0.14 -67.06 -20.53
CA LEU A 10 -1.44 -66.97 -21.26
C LEU A 10 -2.57 -67.73 -20.52
N SER A 11 -3.69 -67.02 -20.33
CA SER A 11 -5.08 -67.44 -20.56
C SER A 11 -5.51 -68.89 -20.27
N SER A 12 -6.54 -69.07 -19.43
CA SER A 12 -7.89 -69.50 -19.92
C SER A 12 -8.87 -69.77 -18.77
N ALA A 13 -10.16 -69.57 -19.10
CA ALA A 13 -11.36 -70.33 -18.68
C ALA A 13 -11.58 -70.58 -17.18
N ALA A 14 -12.58 -69.96 -16.54
CA ALA A 14 -14.01 -70.29 -16.60
C ALA A 14 -14.40 -71.57 -15.84
N GLU A 15 -15.36 -71.36 -14.93
CA GLU A 15 -16.26 -72.32 -14.27
C GLU A 15 -15.68 -73.39 -13.33
N GLN A 16 -16.09 -73.34 -12.06
CA GLN A 16 -16.89 -74.43 -11.50
C GLN A 16 -17.50 -74.11 -10.11
N LEU A 17 -18.74 -74.59 -9.94
CA LEU A 17 -19.46 -74.97 -8.71
C LEU A 17 -20.15 -73.82 -7.94
N GLN A 18 -21.45 -73.53 -8.11
CA GLN A 18 -22.70 -74.32 -7.89
C GLN A 18 -22.96 -74.84 -6.46
N HIS A 19 -24.24 -74.66 -6.10
CA HIS A 19 -25.02 -75.22 -4.98
C HIS A 19 -24.79 -74.54 -3.62
N VAL A 20 -25.79 -74.17 -2.81
CA VAL A 20 -27.23 -74.47 -2.65
C VAL A 20 -27.59 -73.69 -1.35
N ASN A 21 -28.78 -73.18 -1.04
CA ASN A 21 -30.09 -73.08 -1.66
C ASN A 21 -30.98 -72.36 -0.62
N GLY A 22 -31.88 -71.51 -1.10
CA GLY A 22 -33.20 -71.28 -0.53
C GLY A 22 -33.32 -70.43 0.75
N ASN A 23 -34.43 -69.76 1.00
CA ASN A 23 -35.58 -69.40 0.16
C ASN A 23 -36.44 -68.42 1.00
N GLY A 24 -37.23 -67.56 0.36
CA GLY A 24 -38.33 -66.83 1.02
C GLY A 24 -38.39 -65.33 0.71
N THR A 25 -38.61 -64.90 -0.54
CA THR A 25 -39.91 -64.42 -1.07
C THR A 25 -40.76 -63.57 -0.11
N SER A 26 -40.93 -62.28 -0.39
CA SER A 26 -42.08 -61.79 -1.19
C SER A 26 -42.24 -60.25 -1.16
N ASN A 27 -42.30 -59.70 -2.38
CA ASN A 27 -43.09 -58.59 -2.92
C ASN A 27 -43.62 -57.45 -2.04
N GLY A 28 -43.41 -56.22 -2.54
CA GLY A 28 -44.22 -55.05 -2.18
C GLY A 28 -43.82 -53.79 -2.94
N THR A 29 -44.43 -53.58 -4.11
CA THR A 29 -44.41 -52.37 -4.94
C THR A 29 -45.08 -51.17 -4.26
N ALA A 30 -44.52 -49.94 -4.40
CA ALA A 30 -45.24 -48.73 -4.84
C ALA A 30 -44.41 -47.43 -4.66
N SER A 31 -44.15 -46.77 -5.79
CA SER A 31 -44.32 -45.33 -6.10
C SER A 31 -44.25 -44.26 -4.99
N GLY A 32 -43.39 -43.26 -5.18
CA GLY A 32 -43.49 -41.96 -4.53
C GLY A 32 -42.34 -41.01 -4.88
N ALA A 33 -42.56 -40.11 -5.82
CA ALA A 33 -41.64 -39.05 -6.19
C ALA A 33 -41.70 -37.83 -5.24
N HIS A 34 -40.64 -37.01 -5.30
CA HIS A 34 -40.48 -35.62 -4.87
C HIS A 34 -39.86 -35.28 -3.50
N ALA A 35 -38.60 -34.83 -3.59
CA ALA A 35 -38.18 -33.42 -3.41
C ALA A 35 -37.37 -33.02 -2.14
N HIS A 36 -36.15 -32.56 -2.46
CA HIS A 36 -35.34 -31.52 -1.84
C HIS A 36 -34.71 -31.75 -0.45
N ALA A 37 -33.46 -32.22 -0.53
CA ALA A 37 -32.40 -31.96 0.43
C ALA A 37 -32.03 -30.46 0.44
N ALA A 38 -31.93 -29.88 1.64
CA ALA A 38 -31.22 -28.63 1.89
C ALA A 38 -29.99 -28.98 2.74
N ASP A 39 -28.87 -29.16 2.04
CA ASP A 39 -27.57 -29.39 2.64
C ASP A 39 -27.00 -28.06 3.16
N GLY A 40 -26.56 -28.08 4.42
CA GLY A 40 -25.97 -26.91 5.08
C GLY A 40 -24.65 -26.56 4.42
N ALA A 41 -24.58 -25.39 3.78
CA ALA A 41 -23.37 -24.89 3.14
C ALA A 41 -22.23 -24.76 4.16
N ALA A 42 -21.39 -25.80 4.23
CA ALA A 42 -20.09 -25.76 4.87
C ALA A 42 -19.27 -24.64 4.23
N ARG A 43 -18.97 -23.62 5.03
CA ARG A 43 -18.19 -22.44 4.64
C ARG A 43 -16.77 -22.88 4.29
N ARG A 44 -16.51 -23.05 2.98
CA ARG A 44 -15.22 -23.43 2.39
C ARG A 44 -14.10 -22.53 2.97
N ARG A 45 -13.22 -23.11 3.79
CA ARG A 45 -12.00 -22.45 4.30
C ARG A 45 -11.17 -22.06 3.07
N ARG A 46 -10.96 -20.76 2.85
CA ARG A 46 -10.16 -20.24 1.72
C ARG A 46 -8.72 -20.74 1.89
N LYS A 47 -8.25 -21.54 0.93
CA LYS A 47 -6.86 -21.97 0.80
C LYS A 47 -5.96 -20.73 0.57
N SER A 48 -4.69 -20.85 0.95
CA SER A 48 -3.64 -19.83 0.86
C SER A 48 -3.53 -19.20 -0.53
N SER A 49 -3.02 -17.96 -0.58
CA SER A 49 -2.95 -17.15 -1.80
C SER A 49 -2.14 -17.84 -2.89
N VAL A 50 -2.58 -17.73 -4.15
CA VAL A 50 -1.98 -18.36 -5.35
C VAL A 50 -0.49 -18.01 -5.54
N LEU A 51 0.00 -16.90 -4.96
CA LEU A 51 1.41 -16.50 -5.02
C LEU A 51 2.29 -16.94 -3.84
N GLY A 52 1.76 -17.70 -2.87
CA GLY A 52 2.56 -18.26 -1.76
C GLY A 52 3.18 -17.24 -0.80
N GLY A 53 2.69 -15.99 -0.74
CA GLY A 53 3.19 -14.99 0.22
C GLY A 53 2.79 -13.54 -0.09
N ASP A 54 3.09 -12.63 0.85
CA ASP A 54 2.92 -11.18 0.68
C ASP A 54 3.96 -10.60 -0.30
N ILE A 55 3.49 -10.01 -1.41
CA ILE A 55 4.33 -9.23 -2.32
C ILE A 55 4.67 -7.91 -1.62
N ASN A 56 5.73 -7.85 -0.81
CA ASN A 56 6.11 -6.61 -0.14
C ASN A 56 7.01 -5.70 -1.00
N ALA A 57 7.64 -6.25 -2.04
CA ALA A 57 8.57 -5.52 -2.90
C ALA A 57 7.89 -4.40 -3.69
N GLY A 58 8.56 -3.24 -3.77
CA GLY A 58 8.14 -2.08 -4.57
C GLY A 58 6.99 -1.28 -3.97
N ASP A 59 6.48 -1.66 -2.79
CA ASP A 59 5.40 -0.91 -2.13
C ASP A 59 5.92 0.40 -1.53
N THR A 60 5.65 1.50 -2.21
CA THR A 60 6.00 2.84 -1.74
C THR A 60 4.96 3.41 -0.78
N GLY A 61 3.80 2.76 -0.63
CA GLY A 61 2.74 3.21 0.27
C GLY A 61 3.05 2.96 1.74
N ALA A 62 3.02 4.02 2.55
CA ALA A 62 3.07 3.89 4.00
C ALA A 62 1.76 3.29 4.52
N PRO A 63 1.72 2.59 5.67
CA PRO A 63 0.49 2.04 6.26
C PRO A 63 -0.40 3.13 6.86
N ALA A 64 -1.68 2.86 7.08
CA ALA A 64 -2.57 3.86 7.69
C ALA A 64 -2.56 3.78 9.21
N MET A 65 -3.01 4.85 9.86
CA MET A 65 -3.24 4.85 11.30
C MET A 65 -4.29 3.81 11.70
N ALA A 66 -5.29 3.60 10.85
CA ALA A 66 -6.30 2.58 11.07
C ALA A 66 -5.74 1.16 11.03
N SER A 67 -4.80 0.87 10.11
CA SER A 67 -4.27 -0.47 9.89
C SER A 67 -3.16 -0.84 10.89
N SER A 68 -2.31 0.11 11.27
CA SER A 68 -1.33 -0.08 12.35
C SER A 68 -2.00 -0.45 13.67
N ARG A 69 -3.18 0.11 13.94
CA ARG A 69 -3.99 -0.22 15.11
C ARG A 69 -4.68 -1.58 15.06
N VAL A 70 -5.13 -2.03 13.90
CA VAL A 70 -5.69 -3.40 13.78
C VAL A 70 -4.62 -4.44 14.14
N SER A 71 -3.36 -4.18 13.78
CA SER A 71 -2.21 -5.00 14.15
C SER A 71 -1.86 -4.91 15.64
N LEU A 72 -2.07 -3.75 16.29
CA LEU A 72 -1.84 -3.56 17.73
C LEU A 72 -2.98 -4.12 18.60
N ASP A 73 -4.24 -3.89 18.21
CA ASP A 73 -5.43 -4.41 18.89
C ASP A 73 -5.47 -5.95 18.85
N ALA A 74 -4.83 -6.61 17.87
CA ALA A 74 -4.67 -8.06 17.84
C ALA A 74 -3.83 -8.59 19.03
N ASN A 75 -2.87 -7.80 19.52
CA ASN A 75 -2.02 -8.15 20.68
C ASN A 75 -2.66 -7.74 22.01
N ASP A 76 -3.48 -6.69 22.05
CA ASP A 76 -4.04 -6.13 23.28
C ASP A 76 -5.24 -6.91 23.84
N VAL A 77 -5.86 -7.80 23.05
CA VAL A 77 -6.99 -8.65 23.48
C VAL A 77 -6.59 -9.63 24.61
N ASN A 78 -5.29 -9.90 24.79
CA ASN A 78 -4.81 -10.79 25.86
C ASN A 78 -4.77 -10.15 27.27
N VAL A 79 -4.98 -8.83 27.40
CA VAL A 79 -4.71 -8.12 28.68
C VAL A 79 -5.99 -7.62 29.39
N GLN A 80 -7.17 -7.76 28.77
CA GLN A 80 -8.37 -7.02 29.17
C GLN A 80 -9.34 -7.73 30.14
N TYR A 81 -8.87 -8.69 30.95
CA TYR A 81 -9.70 -9.38 31.96
C TYR A 81 -9.62 -8.81 33.39
N ALA A 82 -9.14 -7.59 33.61
CA ALA A 82 -9.09 -7.02 34.96
C ALA A 82 -9.34 -5.50 35.01
N ASN A 83 -10.60 -5.09 35.23
CA ASN A 83 -11.01 -4.32 36.42
C ASN A 83 -12.36 -3.61 36.28
N GLY A 84 -13.11 -3.67 37.38
CA GLY A 84 -14.48 -3.21 37.54
C GLY A 84 -14.70 -1.71 37.82
N HIS A 85 -15.97 -1.36 37.70
CA HIS A 85 -16.59 -0.02 37.71
C HIS A 85 -16.48 0.80 39.02
N LYS A 86 -16.27 2.12 38.89
CA LYS A 86 -16.73 3.13 39.89
C LYS A 86 -17.33 4.40 39.25
N ARG A 87 -18.40 4.89 39.91
CA ARG A 87 -19.34 5.99 39.57
C ARG A 87 -18.70 7.40 39.53
N ILE A 88 -19.32 8.34 38.79
CA ILE A 88 -18.70 9.57 38.26
C ILE A 88 -19.43 10.86 38.69
N SER A 89 -18.71 11.85 39.24
CA SER A 89 -19.23 13.20 39.57
C SER A 89 -19.02 14.23 38.44
N LYS A 90 -19.81 15.32 38.45
CA LYS A 90 -19.98 16.29 37.34
C LYS A 90 -18.69 17.00 36.84
N ARG A 91 -17.61 17.08 37.62
CA ARG A 91 -16.28 17.59 37.14
C ARG A 91 -15.61 16.62 36.15
N ARG A 92 -15.99 15.34 36.16
CA ARG A 92 -15.63 14.33 35.14
C ARG A 92 -16.42 14.50 33.84
N ARG A 93 -17.43 15.38 33.73
CA ARG A 93 -18.26 15.54 32.52
C ARG A 93 -17.54 16.31 31.41
N ALA A 94 -16.79 17.37 31.77
CA ALA A 94 -15.87 18.05 30.84
C ALA A 94 -14.68 17.16 30.49
N ARG A 95 -14.06 16.51 31.49
CA ARG A 95 -13.04 15.47 31.28
C ARG A 95 -13.58 14.29 30.46
N GLY A 96 -14.88 14.02 30.54
CA GLY A 96 -15.60 13.00 29.78
C GLY A 96 -16.00 13.45 28.38
N PHE A 97 -16.15 14.75 28.12
CA PHE A 97 -16.28 15.28 26.76
C PHE A 97 -14.93 15.22 26.06
N PHE A 98 -13.86 15.73 26.67
CA PHE A 98 -12.50 15.61 26.13
C PHE A 98 -12.05 14.15 26.02
N ALA A 99 -12.37 13.29 26.99
CA ALA A 99 -12.08 11.86 26.89
C ALA A 99 -12.93 11.18 25.81
N ARG A 100 -14.20 11.57 25.60
CA ARG A 100 -15.01 11.04 24.50
C ARG A 100 -14.53 11.55 23.14
N ALA A 101 -14.18 12.83 23.02
CA ALA A 101 -13.58 13.40 21.82
C ALA A 101 -12.24 12.72 21.51
N ARG A 102 -11.37 12.54 22.52
CA ARG A 102 -10.14 11.76 22.40
C ARG A 102 -10.41 10.32 22.00
N GLN A 103 -11.39 9.65 22.62
CA GLN A 103 -11.78 8.29 22.27
C GLN A 103 -12.32 8.20 20.84
N THR A 104 -13.06 9.20 20.38
CA THR A 104 -13.57 9.29 19.01
C THR A 104 -12.43 9.54 18.01
N MET A 105 -11.49 10.45 18.30
CA MET A 105 -10.29 10.66 17.46
C MET A 105 -9.39 9.43 17.41
N ILE A 106 -9.32 8.69 18.51
CA ILE A 106 -8.64 7.40 18.59
C ILE A 106 -9.39 6.36 17.74
N LYS A 107 -10.72 6.26 17.83
CA LYS A 107 -11.51 5.27 17.07
C LYS A 107 -11.66 5.58 15.59
N ARG A 108 -11.73 6.87 15.24
CA ARG A 108 -11.90 7.42 13.89
C ARG A 108 -10.75 8.38 13.64
N THR A 109 -9.65 7.83 13.17
CA THR A 109 -8.38 8.53 12.90
C THR A 109 -8.54 9.69 11.91
N PHE A 110 -9.53 9.64 11.01
CA PHE A 110 -9.84 10.75 10.08
C PHE A 110 -10.38 12.01 10.77
N VAL A 111 -10.87 11.92 12.01
CA VAL A 111 -11.51 13.06 12.71
C VAL A 111 -10.52 14.19 12.99
N LEU A 112 -9.27 13.88 13.33
CA LEU A 112 -8.27 14.91 13.62
C LEU A 112 -7.92 15.73 12.34
N PRO A 113 -7.53 15.10 11.22
CA PRO A 113 -7.39 15.79 9.94
C PRO A 113 -8.66 16.56 9.52
N ALA A 114 -9.85 15.97 9.71
CA ALA A 114 -11.11 16.62 9.39
C ALA A 114 -11.32 17.93 10.18
N ILE A 115 -11.04 17.92 11.49
CA ILE A 115 -11.13 19.12 12.33
C ILE A 115 -10.17 20.20 11.81
N ILE A 116 -8.94 19.84 11.48
CA ILE A 116 -7.96 20.80 10.95
C ILE A 116 -8.47 21.42 9.64
N ILE A 117 -8.95 20.60 8.71
CA ILE A 117 -9.52 21.08 7.43
C ILE A 117 -10.71 22.01 7.70
N LEU A 118 -11.63 21.63 8.59
CA LEU A 118 -12.79 22.45 8.93
C LEU A 118 -12.39 23.79 9.55
N LEU A 119 -11.34 23.85 10.35
CA LEU A 119 -10.83 25.11 10.92
C LEU A 119 -10.30 26.04 9.83
N PHE A 120 -9.54 25.51 8.86
CA PHE A 120 -9.08 26.28 7.70
C PHE A 120 -10.26 26.77 6.86
N LEU A 121 -11.20 25.89 6.52
CA LEU A 121 -12.38 26.26 5.72
C LEU A 121 -13.25 27.30 6.44
N ALA A 122 -13.48 27.15 7.75
CA ALA A 122 -14.22 28.12 8.54
C ALA A 122 -13.49 29.47 8.61
N GLY A 123 -12.17 29.47 8.80
CA GLY A 123 -11.36 30.69 8.79
C GLY A 123 -11.37 31.39 7.42
N TYR A 124 -11.41 30.63 6.32
CA TYR A 124 -11.58 31.19 4.98
C TYR A 124 -12.99 31.78 4.80
N ALA A 125 -14.03 31.09 5.26
CA ALA A 125 -15.42 31.52 5.13
C ALA A 125 -15.73 32.86 5.84
N VAL A 126 -14.96 33.22 6.88
CA VAL A 126 -15.08 34.52 7.56
C VAL A 126 -14.68 35.68 6.66
N ASN A 127 -13.67 35.50 5.81
CA ASN A 127 -13.24 36.49 4.81
C ASN A 127 -12.79 35.76 3.53
N PRO A 128 -13.72 35.46 2.60
CA PRO A 128 -13.45 34.66 1.41
C PRO A 128 -12.83 35.54 0.29
N THR A 129 -11.72 36.18 0.60
CA THR A 129 -10.98 37.03 -0.35
C THR A 129 -9.50 36.61 -0.40
N GLU A 130 -8.79 37.01 -1.46
CA GLU A 130 -7.35 36.77 -1.60
C GLU A 130 -6.50 37.46 -0.51
N SER A 131 -7.09 38.43 0.21
CA SER A 131 -6.44 39.07 1.37
C SER A 131 -6.30 38.17 2.59
N ASN A 132 -7.05 37.06 2.63
CA ASN A 132 -7.01 36.12 3.74
C ASN A 132 -5.76 35.23 3.61
N PRO A 133 -4.89 35.13 4.64
CA PRO A 133 -3.71 34.26 4.59
C PRO A 133 -4.05 32.78 4.36
N ILE A 134 -5.28 32.35 4.69
CA ILE A 134 -5.76 30.98 4.43
C ILE A 134 -5.94 30.72 2.92
N HIS A 135 -6.16 31.77 2.12
CA HIS A 135 -6.29 31.63 0.67
C HIS A 135 -5.10 30.88 0.05
N TYR A 136 -3.88 31.19 0.52
CA TYR A 136 -2.64 30.56 0.05
C TYR A 136 -2.50 29.06 0.38
N PHE A 137 -3.29 28.56 1.33
CA PHE A 137 -3.32 27.14 1.67
C PHE A 137 -4.30 26.36 0.77
N ILE A 138 -5.40 27.00 0.36
CA ILE A 138 -6.49 26.35 -0.37
C ILE A 138 -6.31 26.48 -1.88
N PHE A 139 -5.84 27.63 -2.36
CA PHE A 139 -5.72 27.95 -3.78
C PHE A 139 -4.27 28.13 -4.21
N LEU A 140 -4.03 27.97 -5.51
CA LEU A 140 -2.71 28.19 -6.09
C LEU A 140 -2.29 29.65 -5.92
N SER A 141 -1.07 29.83 -5.40
CA SER A 141 -0.46 31.14 -5.21
C SER A 141 0.30 31.60 -6.46
N TYR A 142 0.59 32.91 -6.55
CA TYR A 142 1.44 33.51 -7.58
C TYR A 142 0.87 33.47 -9.01
N LYS A 143 -0.43 33.74 -9.17
CA LYS A 143 -1.03 33.97 -10.50
C LYS A 143 -0.40 35.21 -11.13
N LEU A 144 0.10 35.09 -12.36
CA LEU A 144 0.68 36.21 -13.07
C LEU A 144 -0.40 37.10 -13.69
N PRO A 145 -0.13 38.42 -13.84
CA PRO A 145 -0.99 39.31 -14.61
C PRO A 145 -1.18 38.77 -16.03
N GLN A 146 -2.39 38.90 -16.54
CA GLN A 146 -2.77 38.37 -17.84
C GLN A 146 -3.43 39.47 -18.65
N ASP A 147 -2.81 39.81 -19.78
CA ASP A 147 -3.29 40.88 -20.67
C ASP A 147 -4.51 40.43 -21.50
N ASP A 148 -4.54 39.16 -21.93
CA ASP A 148 -5.64 38.57 -22.69
C ASP A 148 -6.27 37.40 -21.91
N PRO A 149 -7.52 37.54 -21.40
CA PRO A 149 -8.27 36.48 -20.71
C PRO A 149 -8.46 35.17 -21.49
N SER A 150 -8.24 35.16 -22.81
CA SER A 150 -8.38 33.97 -23.65
C SER A 150 -7.23 32.96 -23.50
N VAL A 151 -6.07 33.43 -23.04
CA VAL A 151 -4.86 32.60 -22.85
C VAL A 151 -4.96 31.84 -21.52
N PRO A 152 -4.43 30.62 -21.39
CA PRO A 152 -4.38 29.95 -20.10
C PRO A 152 -3.54 30.70 -19.06
N ALA A 153 -4.09 30.87 -17.85
CA ALA A 153 -3.39 31.54 -16.76
C ALA A 153 -2.10 30.82 -16.34
N GLN A 154 -1.03 31.59 -16.19
CA GLN A 154 0.29 31.13 -15.75
C GLN A 154 0.53 31.46 -14.28
N TYR A 155 1.25 30.57 -13.60
CA TYR A 155 1.57 30.69 -12.18
C TYR A 155 3.08 30.61 -11.98
N GLY A 156 3.63 31.56 -11.23
CA GLY A 156 5.01 31.54 -10.77
C GLY A 156 5.22 30.60 -9.58
N LYS A 157 6.36 30.72 -8.89
CA LYS A 157 6.71 29.92 -7.72
C LYS A 157 7.00 30.81 -6.51
N GLY A 158 6.81 30.29 -5.30
CA GLY A 158 7.29 30.93 -4.09
C GLY A 158 6.95 30.18 -2.80
N LEU A 159 7.25 30.79 -1.67
CA LEU A 159 7.14 30.14 -0.36
C LEU A 159 5.72 29.75 0.03
N TRP A 160 4.70 30.45 -0.48
CA TRP A 160 3.30 30.08 -0.26
C TRP A 160 2.93 28.72 -0.87
N ASP A 161 3.72 28.20 -1.81
CA ASP A 161 3.53 26.84 -2.32
C ASP A 161 3.79 25.77 -1.23
N ILE A 162 4.63 26.08 -0.23
CA ILE A 162 4.82 25.20 0.95
C ILE A 162 3.54 25.18 1.81
N ALA A 163 2.87 26.33 1.96
CA ALA A 163 1.60 26.41 2.68
C ALA A 163 0.55 25.53 1.98
N PHE A 164 0.43 25.65 0.66
CA PHE A 164 -0.42 24.79 -0.16
C PHE A 164 -0.11 23.30 0.05
N VAL A 165 1.16 22.89 -0.10
CA VAL A 165 1.59 21.49 0.12
C VAL A 165 1.21 21.01 1.52
N SER A 166 1.46 21.82 2.55
CA SER A 166 1.17 21.46 3.94
C SER A 166 -0.33 21.25 4.21
N PHE A 167 -1.19 22.09 3.64
CA PHE A 167 -2.64 21.93 3.75
C PHE A 167 -3.12 20.68 3.03
N TYR A 168 -2.66 20.48 1.79
CA TYR A 168 -3.03 19.29 1.02
C TYR A 168 -2.49 17.99 1.60
N THR A 169 -1.36 18.01 2.33
CA THR A 169 -0.91 16.86 3.14
C THR A 169 -1.93 16.48 4.22
N VAL A 170 -2.58 17.46 4.85
CA VAL A 170 -3.68 17.21 5.82
C VAL A 170 -4.93 16.71 5.11
N VAL A 171 -5.29 17.30 3.96
CA VAL A 171 -6.42 16.84 3.13
C VAL A 171 -6.23 15.39 2.71
N LEU A 172 -5.04 15.03 2.23
CA LEU A 172 -4.71 13.67 1.83
C LEU A 172 -4.72 12.70 3.02
N SER A 173 -4.26 13.14 4.20
CA SER A 173 -4.35 12.35 5.43
C SER A 173 -5.81 12.08 5.83
N PHE A 174 -6.68 13.08 5.71
CA PHE A 174 -8.13 12.91 5.92
C PHE A 174 -8.72 11.92 4.91
N THR A 175 -8.54 12.19 3.62
CA THR A 175 -9.09 11.39 2.51
C THR A 175 -8.68 9.94 2.64
N ARG A 176 -7.41 9.70 2.95
CA ARG A 176 -6.86 8.36 3.20
C ARG A 176 -7.58 7.62 4.31
N GLU A 177 -7.61 8.20 5.50
CA GLU A 177 -8.23 7.56 6.66
C GLU A 177 -9.75 7.40 6.50
N PHE A 178 -10.41 8.36 5.83
CA PHE A 178 -11.83 8.30 5.53
C PHE A 178 -12.16 7.16 4.57
N ILE A 179 -11.47 7.09 3.42
CA ILE A 179 -11.67 6.01 2.43
C ILE A 179 -11.39 4.65 3.08
N MET A 180 -10.30 4.52 3.83
CA MET A 180 -9.95 3.24 4.44
C MET A 180 -10.99 2.78 5.47
N GLN A 181 -11.52 3.67 6.31
CA GLN A 181 -12.46 3.28 7.37
C GLN A 181 -13.91 3.16 6.92
N GLU A 182 -14.37 4.07 6.07
CA GLU A 182 -15.78 4.17 5.70
C GLU A 182 -16.10 3.42 4.40
N MET A 183 -15.13 3.26 3.49
CA MET A 183 -15.37 2.60 2.19
C MET A 183 -14.69 1.23 2.13
N LEU A 184 -13.39 1.16 2.40
CA LEU A 184 -12.61 -0.07 2.18
C LEU A 184 -12.79 -1.09 3.29
N LYS A 185 -12.98 -0.67 4.55
CA LYS A 185 -13.22 -1.59 5.66
C LYS A 185 -14.54 -2.36 5.54
N PRO A 186 -15.69 -1.75 5.20
CA PRO A 186 -16.89 -2.49 4.87
C PRO A 186 -16.70 -3.42 3.67
N LEU A 187 -16.02 -2.96 2.61
CA LEU A 187 -15.73 -3.76 1.44
C LEU A 187 -14.88 -5.00 1.77
N ALA A 188 -13.84 -4.84 2.59
CA ALA A 188 -12.99 -5.94 3.00
C ALA A 188 -13.75 -7.01 3.82
N ARG A 189 -14.71 -6.59 4.64
CA ARG A 189 -15.62 -7.49 5.36
C ARG A 189 -16.60 -8.19 4.44
N TYR A 190 -17.15 -7.46 3.47
CA TYR A 190 -18.04 -8.01 2.44
C TYR A 190 -17.31 -9.10 1.62
N CYS A 191 -16.05 -8.85 1.28
CA CYS A 191 -15.18 -9.82 0.62
C CYS A 191 -14.77 -11.01 1.53
N GLY A 192 -15.13 -11.02 2.82
CA GLY A 192 -14.86 -12.14 3.74
C GLY A 192 -13.40 -12.32 4.15
N LEU A 193 -12.58 -11.27 4.07
CA LEU A 193 -11.15 -11.31 4.43
C LEU A 193 -10.94 -11.50 5.94
N SER A 194 -9.87 -12.22 6.33
CA SER A 194 -9.45 -12.32 7.73
C SER A 194 -8.97 -10.98 8.28
N ARG A 195 -9.00 -10.78 9.61
CA ARG A 195 -8.64 -9.49 10.24
C ARG A 195 -7.23 -9.01 9.86
N GLY A 196 -6.26 -9.92 9.77
CA GLY A 196 -4.88 -9.60 9.34
C GLY A 196 -4.81 -9.18 7.87
N LYS A 197 -5.47 -9.92 6.97
CA LYS A 197 -5.51 -9.59 5.53
C LYS A 197 -6.29 -8.30 5.23
N GLN A 198 -7.29 -7.95 6.05
CA GLN A 198 -8.08 -6.71 5.88
C GLN A 198 -7.19 -5.46 5.90
N ALA A 199 -6.22 -5.38 6.81
CA ALA A 199 -5.33 -4.22 6.92
C ALA A 199 -4.52 -4.00 5.63
N ARG A 200 -3.86 -5.04 5.13
CA ARG A 200 -3.06 -5.00 3.90
C ARG A 200 -3.90 -4.77 2.64
N PHE A 201 -5.06 -5.41 2.57
CA PHE A 201 -6.01 -5.18 1.49
C PHE A 201 -6.44 -3.71 1.43
N MET A 202 -6.81 -3.11 2.57
CA MET A 202 -7.22 -1.70 2.59
C MET A 202 -6.07 -0.75 2.21
N GLU A 203 -4.84 -1.04 2.62
CA GLU A 203 -3.66 -0.25 2.25
C GLU A 203 -3.44 -0.26 0.73
N GLN A 204 -3.39 -1.46 0.13
CA GLN A 204 -3.17 -1.59 -1.31
C GLN A 204 -4.36 -1.07 -2.13
N MET A 205 -5.59 -1.32 -1.68
CA MET A 205 -6.76 -0.83 -2.38
C MET A 205 -6.86 0.71 -2.32
N TYR A 206 -6.45 1.34 -1.21
CA TYR A 206 -6.35 2.81 -1.16
C TYR A 206 -5.33 3.32 -2.18
N THR A 207 -4.14 2.71 -2.23
CA THR A 207 -3.09 3.06 -3.20
C THR A 207 -3.59 2.91 -4.63
N ALA A 208 -4.31 1.83 -4.94
CA ALA A 208 -4.94 1.61 -6.24
C ALA A 208 -6.01 2.66 -6.57
N VAL A 209 -6.85 3.06 -5.61
CA VAL A 209 -7.84 4.13 -5.82
C VAL A 209 -7.15 5.48 -6.06
N TYR A 210 -6.12 5.81 -5.28
CA TYR A 210 -5.38 7.06 -5.40
C TYR A 210 -4.72 7.17 -6.78
N PHE A 211 -3.87 6.20 -7.15
CA PHE A 211 -3.17 6.23 -8.44
C PHE A 211 -4.10 5.94 -9.64
N GLY A 212 -5.24 5.29 -9.43
CA GLY A 212 -6.28 5.16 -10.45
C GLY A 212 -6.91 6.50 -10.86
N VAL A 213 -6.85 7.51 -10.00
CA VAL A 213 -7.27 8.88 -10.30
C VAL A 213 -6.07 9.73 -10.75
N LEU A 214 -4.96 9.68 -10.00
CA LEU A 214 -3.81 10.56 -10.25
C LEU A 214 -3.01 10.17 -11.48
N GLY A 215 -2.92 8.87 -11.83
CA GLY A 215 -2.22 8.42 -13.03
C GLY A 215 -2.81 9.01 -14.32
N PRO A 216 -4.12 8.86 -14.59
CA PRO A 216 -4.76 9.51 -15.73
C PRO A 216 -4.70 11.05 -15.68
N ALA A 217 -4.83 11.64 -14.49
CA ALA A 217 -4.68 13.09 -14.32
C ALA A 217 -3.26 13.56 -14.69
N GLY A 218 -2.23 12.81 -14.29
CA GLY A 218 -0.83 13.07 -14.63
C GLY A 218 -0.56 12.96 -16.13
N LEU A 219 -1.14 11.95 -16.81
CA LEU A 219 -1.09 11.88 -18.28
C LEU A 219 -1.77 13.09 -18.93
N TYR A 220 -2.95 13.48 -18.46
CA TYR A 220 -3.63 14.68 -18.97
C TYR A 220 -2.75 15.93 -18.81
N VAL A 221 -2.19 16.14 -17.61
CA VAL A 221 -1.29 17.27 -17.30
C VAL A 221 -0.04 17.25 -18.17
N MET A 222 0.57 16.07 -18.37
CA MET A 222 1.74 15.90 -19.23
C MET A 222 1.42 16.24 -20.70
N SER A 223 0.19 16.01 -21.17
CA SER A 223 -0.21 16.36 -22.54
C SER A 223 -0.28 17.87 -22.79
N LEU A 224 -0.38 18.67 -21.72
CA LEU A 224 -0.37 20.14 -21.79
C LEU A 224 1.06 20.73 -21.83
N THR A 225 2.09 19.89 -21.89
CA THR A 225 3.50 20.28 -21.78
C THR A 225 4.33 19.67 -22.92
N PRO A 226 5.50 20.24 -23.26
CA PRO A 226 6.34 19.73 -24.35
C PRO A 226 6.94 18.34 -24.05
N VAL A 227 6.81 17.82 -22.83
CA VAL A 227 7.25 16.49 -22.41
C VAL A 227 6.22 15.38 -22.68
N TRP A 228 5.14 15.70 -23.39
CA TRP A 228 4.12 14.72 -23.77
C TRP A 228 4.75 13.45 -24.37
N TYR A 229 4.22 12.31 -23.93
CA TYR A 229 4.71 10.99 -24.32
C TYR A 229 6.22 10.78 -24.08
N PHE A 230 6.72 11.30 -22.96
CA PHE A 230 8.11 11.15 -22.52
C PHE A 230 9.12 11.70 -23.53
N ASN A 231 8.78 12.82 -24.19
CA ASN A 231 9.72 13.57 -25.03
C ASN A 231 10.80 14.22 -24.16
N THR A 232 12.05 13.80 -24.33
CA THR A 232 13.16 14.26 -23.49
C THR A 232 13.67 15.64 -23.88
N ALA A 233 13.58 16.02 -25.16
CA ALA A 233 13.98 17.34 -25.63
C ALA A 233 13.15 18.44 -24.95
N GLY A 234 11.83 18.22 -24.84
CA GLY A 234 10.90 19.12 -24.16
C GLY A 234 11.18 19.34 -22.67
N MET A 235 12.06 18.53 -22.04
CA MET A 235 12.49 18.77 -20.66
C MET A 235 13.48 19.95 -20.55
N TYR A 236 14.14 20.31 -21.65
CA TYR A 236 15.21 21.31 -21.70
C TYR A 236 14.90 22.50 -22.62
N GLU A 237 14.02 22.31 -23.62
CA GLU A 237 13.51 23.38 -24.47
C GLU A 237 12.92 24.52 -23.62
N ASP A 238 13.26 25.76 -23.96
CA ASP A 238 12.80 26.98 -23.27
C ASP A 238 13.11 27.04 -21.76
N PHE A 239 14.10 26.28 -21.29
CA PHE A 239 14.55 26.39 -19.90
C PHE A 239 15.22 27.76 -19.66
N PRO A 240 14.88 28.49 -18.57
CA PRO A 240 14.22 28.01 -17.36
C PRO A 240 12.69 28.10 -17.36
N HIS A 241 12.04 27.00 -16.95
CA HIS A 241 10.58 26.94 -16.75
C HIS A 241 10.19 27.60 -15.43
N THR A 242 10.17 28.94 -15.43
CA THR A 242 9.84 29.75 -14.25
C THR A 242 8.34 29.76 -13.92
N THR A 243 7.50 29.52 -14.92
CA THR A 243 6.04 29.56 -14.82
C THR A 243 5.41 28.27 -15.31
N HIS A 244 4.24 27.94 -14.76
CA HIS A 244 3.47 26.77 -15.16
C HIS A 244 1.98 27.07 -15.27
N LEU A 245 1.30 26.33 -16.15
CA LEU A 245 -0.15 26.29 -16.22
C LEU A 245 -0.74 25.85 -14.88
N ALA A 246 -1.92 26.37 -14.54
CA ALA A 246 -2.64 25.99 -13.32
C ALA A 246 -2.72 24.47 -13.08
N PRO A 247 -3.16 23.62 -14.03
CA PRO A 247 -3.22 22.17 -13.84
C PRO A 247 -1.84 21.54 -13.60
N VAL A 248 -0.80 22.04 -14.27
CA VAL A 248 0.58 21.54 -14.10
C VAL A 248 1.10 21.86 -12.71
N LYS A 249 0.97 23.12 -12.28
CA LYS A 249 1.39 23.53 -10.94
C LYS A 249 0.61 22.80 -9.85
N PHE A 250 -0.70 22.69 -9.99
CA PHE A 250 -1.56 21.99 -9.03
C PHE A 250 -1.14 20.53 -8.89
N TYR A 251 -1.06 19.80 -10.00
CA TYR A 251 -0.70 18.37 -9.98
C TYR A 251 0.67 18.16 -9.33
N TYR A 252 1.66 18.98 -9.71
CA TYR A 252 3.01 18.87 -9.17
C TYR A 252 3.07 19.11 -7.65
N LEU A 253 2.40 20.16 -7.15
CA LEU A 253 2.35 20.45 -5.72
C LEU A 253 1.49 19.44 -4.94
N PHE A 254 0.43 18.92 -5.57
CA PHE A 254 -0.44 17.91 -4.98
C PHE A 254 0.31 16.58 -4.82
N GLU A 255 1.08 16.15 -5.83
CA GLU A 255 1.99 15.01 -5.70
C GLU A 255 3.05 15.23 -4.62
N ALA A 256 3.65 16.42 -4.55
CA ALA A 256 4.57 16.75 -3.45
C ALA A 256 3.89 16.61 -2.07
N ALA A 257 2.63 17.02 -1.93
CA ALA A 257 1.85 16.87 -0.72
C ALA A 257 1.57 15.40 -0.36
N TYR A 258 1.34 14.55 -1.36
CA TYR A 258 1.20 13.11 -1.19
C TYR A 258 2.48 12.45 -0.70
N TRP A 259 3.61 12.73 -1.35
CA TRP A 259 4.90 12.17 -0.93
C TRP A 259 5.32 12.68 0.45
N ALA A 260 5.04 13.94 0.77
CA ALA A 260 5.22 14.47 2.13
C ALA A 260 4.32 13.75 3.14
N GLN A 261 3.07 13.47 2.80
CA GLN A 261 2.14 12.73 3.63
C GLN A 261 2.65 11.30 3.91
N GLN A 262 3.12 10.59 2.89
CA GLN A 262 3.70 9.25 3.04
C GLN A 262 4.95 9.26 3.92
N ALA A 263 5.84 10.23 3.73
CA ALA A 263 7.04 10.37 4.54
C ALA A 263 6.74 10.65 6.02
N ILE A 264 5.76 11.50 6.33
CA ILE A 264 5.34 11.77 7.72
C ILE A 264 4.86 10.48 8.39
N VAL A 265 4.04 9.70 7.69
CA VAL A 265 3.54 8.43 8.22
C VAL A 265 4.66 7.43 8.46
N LEU A 266 5.64 7.36 7.55
CA LEU A 266 6.82 6.50 7.68
C LEU A 266 7.67 6.90 8.89
N ILE A 267 7.96 8.20 9.06
CA ILE A 267 8.78 8.73 10.18
C ILE A 267 8.10 8.52 11.53
N LEU A 268 6.77 8.62 11.60
CA LEU A 268 6.01 8.37 12.82
C LEU A 268 6.04 6.90 13.26
N GLY A 269 6.76 6.02 12.57
CA GLY A 269 6.96 4.62 12.96
C GLY A 269 5.65 3.84 12.96
N MET A 270 4.68 4.29 12.17
CA MET A 270 3.35 3.68 12.06
C MET A 270 3.40 2.34 11.33
N GLU A 271 4.58 1.94 10.88
CA GLU A 271 4.86 0.74 10.12
C GLU A 271 5.67 -0.28 10.94
N LYS A 272 5.21 -1.53 10.95
CA LYS A 272 6.05 -2.65 11.38
C LYS A 272 7.21 -2.77 10.38
N PRO A 273 8.49 -2.70 10.81
CA PRO A 273 9.63 -2.73 9.90
C PRO A 273 9.54 -3.93 8.95
N ARG A 274 9.48 -3.64 7.64
CA ARG A 274 9.53 -4.66 6.59
C ARG A 274 10.96 -5.09 6.32
N LYS A 275 11.14 -6.18 5.56
CA LYS A 275 12.47 -6.68 5.16
C LYS A 275 13.24 -5.67 4.28
N ASP A 276 12.53 -4.77 3.61
CA ASP A 276 13.03 -3.71 2.73
C ASP A 276 12.86 -2.29 3.31
N PHE A 277 12.74 -2.17 4.65
CA PHE A 277 12.47 -0.88 5.29
C PHE A 277 13.58 0.15 5.05
N LYS A 278 14.85 -0.27 4.98
CA LYS A 278 15.97 0.65 4.77
C LYS A 278 15.94 1.22 3.35
N GLU A 279 15.64 0.39 2.38
CA GLU A 279 15.49 0.73 0.97
C GLU A 279 14.28 1.64 0.77
N LEU A 280 13.16 1.38 1.47
CA LEU A 280 11.97 2.24 1.48
C LEU A 280 12.26 3.63 2.07
N VAL A 281 13.00 3.71 3.18
CA VAL A 281 13.42 5.00 3.76
C VAL A 281 14.38 5.73 2.81
N GLY A 282 15.36 5.02 2.24
CA GLY A 282 16.28 5.57 1.25
C GLY A 282 15.54 6.13 0.03
N HIS A 283 14.52 5.42 -0.45
CA HIS A 283 13.64 5.90 -1.50
C HIS A 283 12.92 7.19 -1.14
N HIS A 284 12.32 7.28 0.05
CA HIS A 284 11.64 8.50 0.47
C HIS A 284 12.59 9.70 0.56
N ILE A 285 13.82 9.49 1.02
CA ILE A 285 14.85 10.55 1.05
C ILE A 285 15.17 11.01 -0.38
N VAL A 286 15.45 10.08 -1.30
CA VAL A 286 15.79 10.39 -2.69
C VAL A 286 14.60 11.05 -3.41
N SER A 287 13.40 10.52 -3.26
CA SER A 287 12.17 11.04 -3.87
C SER A 287 11.86 12.45 -3.37
N LEU A 288 11.89 12.72 -2.06
CA LEU A 288 11.67 14.07 -1.53
C LEU A 288 12.76 15.04 -1.98
N ALA A 289 14.02 14.61 -2.06
CA ALA A 289 15.11 15.43 -2.58
C ALA A 289 14.90 15.77 -4.07
N LEU A 290 14.50 14.79 -4.90
CA LEU A 290 14.16 15.01 -6.31
C LEU A 290 13.04 16.04 -6.45
N ILE A 291 11.95 15.88 -5.69
CA ILE A 291 10.78 16.79 -5.73
C ILE A 291 11.18 18.21 -5.31
N ALA A 292 11.88 18.35 -4.19
CA ALA A 292 12.26 19.65 -3.66
C ALA A 292 13.23 20.39 -4.60
N LEU A 293 14.29 19.70 -5.06
CA LEU A 293 15.31 20.31 -5.92
C LEU A 293 14.78 20.61 -7.32
N SER A 294 13.99 19.72 -7.91
CA SER A 294 13.43 19.96 -9.23
C SER A 294 12.40 21.09 -9.23
N TYR A 295 11.60 21.24 -8.16
CA TYR A 295 10.72 22.39 -8.03
C TYR A 295 11.52 23.69 -7.86
N ARG A 296 12.51 23.68 -6.95
CA ARG A 296 13.33 24.86 -6.59
C ARG A 296 14.20 25.37 -7.74
N PHE A 297 14.73 24.48 -8.57
CA PHE A 297 15.66 24.81 -9.67
C PHE A 297 15.03 24.67 -11.06
N HIS A 298 13.70 24.70 -11.17
CA HIS A 298 12.97 24.72 -12.45
C HIS A 298 13.07 23.44 -13.31
N PHE A 299 13.50 22.31 -12.75
CA PHE A 299 13.52 21.01 -13.43
C PHE A 299 12.18 20.24 -13.31
N THR A 300 11.06 20.95 -13.18
CA THR A 300 9.73 20.34 -13.05
C THR A 300 9.35 19.48 -14.25
N TYR A 301 9.84 19.81 -15.44
CA TYR A 301 9.60 19.03 -16.66
C TYR A 301 10.43 17.74 -16.73
N ILE A 302 11.49 17.61 -15.95
CA ILE A 302 12.14 16.31 -15.69
C ILE A 302 11.33 15.51 -14.67
N GLY A 303 10.85 16.18 -13.61
CA GLY A 303 10.08 15.54 -12.54
C GLY A 303 8.71 15.02 -12.97
N LEU A 304 8.00 15.72 -13.87
CA LEU A 304 6.66 15.36 -14.31
C LEU A 304 6.57 13.95 -14.93
N PRO A 305 7.39 13.56 -15.93
CA PRO A 305 7.38 12.20 -16.45
C PRO A 305 7.84 11.17 -15.41
N VAL A 306 8.72 11.53 -14.47
CA VAL A 306 9.09 10.65 -13.35
C VAL A 306 7.87 10.36 -12.46
N TYR A 307 7.08 11.38 -12.07
CA TYR A 307 5.82 11.15 -11.35
C TYR A 307 4.87 10.23 -12.11
N VAL A 308 4.59 10.54 -13.37
CA VAL A 308 3.63 9.78 -14.19
C VAL A 308 4.03 8.31 -14.33
N THR A 309 5.31 8.01 -14.59
CA THR A 309 5.79 6.62 -14.65
C THR A 309 5.64 5.91 -13.32
N HIS A 310 5.88 6.61 -12.21
CA HIS A 310 5.81 6.04 -10.87
C HIS A 310 4.36 5.75 -10.46
N ASP A 311 3.46 6.71 -10.64
CA ASP A 311 2.04 6.59 -10.29
C ASP A 311 1.36 5.46 -11.04
N ILE A 312 1.57 5.38 -12.37
CA ILE A 312 0.93 4.36 -13.20
C ILE A 312 1.46 2.98 -12.79
N SER A 313 2.77 2.81 -12.60
CA SER A 313 3.31 1.51 -12.19
C SER A 313 2.87 1.10 -10.78
N ASP A 314 2.74 2.04 -9.84
CA ASP A 314 2.25 1.77 -8.48
C ASP A 314 0.76 1.40 -8.48
N PHE A 315 -0.04 1.94 -9.40
CA PHE A 315 -1.42 1.48 -9.62
C PHE A 315 -1.48 -0.01 -9.98
N PHE A 316 -0.65 -0.46 -10.92
CA PHE A 316 -0.60 -1.87 -11.32
C PHE A 316 -0.06 -2.76 -10.18
N LEU A 317 0.95 -2.30 -9.44
CA LEU A 317 1.47 -3.03 -8.28
C LEU A 317 0.38 -3.22 -7.22
N ALA A 318 -0.28 -2.12 -6.82
CA ALA A 318 -1.29 -2.13 -5.79
C ALA A 318 -2.52 -2.98 -6.17
N THR A 319 -2.92 -2.91 -7.45
CA THR A 319 -4.02 -3.72 -7.97
C THR A 319 -3.65 -5.21 -8.03
N SER A 320 -2.41 -5.55 -8.42
CA SER A 320 -1.92 -6.93 -8.42
C SER A 320 -1.99 -7.55 -7.02
N LYS A 321 -1.56 -6.81 -5.98
CA LYS A 321 -1.65 -7.27 -4.59
C LYS A 321 -3.09 -7.39 -4.11
N THR A 322 -3.94 -6.43 -4.48
CA THR A 322 -5.36 -6.45 -4.14
C THR A 322 -6.04 -7.70 -4.71
N LEU A 323 -5.75 -8.07 -5.97
CA LEU A 323 -6.24 -9.30 -6.59
C LEU A 323 -5.72 -10.56 -5.89
N ASN A 324 -4.44 -10.56 -5.49
CA ASN A 324 -3.85 -11.66 -4.72
C ASN A 324 -4.53 -11.83 -3.36
N TYR A 325 -4.85 -10.74 -2.65
CA TYR A 325 -5.57 -10.81 -1.38
C TYR A 325 -7.00 -11.32 -1.51
N LEU A 326 -7.62 -11.10 -2.65
CA LEU A 326 -8.96 -11.60 -2.98
C LEU A 326 -8.95 -13.04 -3.51
N ASP A 327 -7.77 -13.66 -3.65
CA ASP A 327 -7.58 -14.98 -4.25
C ASP A 327 -8.25 -15.08 -5.65
N SER A 328 -8.15 -14.00 -6.44
CA SER A 328 -8.77 -13.92 -7.78
C SER A 328 -8.03 -14.79 -8.80
N SER A 329 -8.76 -15.41 -9.73
CA SER A 329 -8.18 -16.17 -10.84
C SER A 329 -7.34 -15.30 -11.79
N LEU A 330 -7.57 -13.98 -11.78
CA LEU A 330 -6.81 -13.02 -12.59
C LEU A 330 -5.45 -12.64 -11.98
N THR A 331 -5.11 -13.13 -10.79
CA THR A 331 -3.88 -12.74 -10.08
C THR A 331 -2.62 -13.01 -10.91
N GLY A 332 -2.48 -14.22 -11.49
CA GLY A 332 -1.33 -14.58 -12.32
C GLY A 332 -1.19 -13.73 -13.59
N PRO A 333 -2.21 -13.69 -14.46
CA PRO A 333 -2.16 -12.84 -15.67
C PRO A 333 -1.92 -11.36 -15.37
N TYR A 334 -2.55 -10.83 -14.32
CA TYR A 334 -2.37 -9.43 -13.93
C TYR A 334 -0.98 -9.16 -13.34
N PHE A 335 -0.39 -10.10 -12.62
CA PHE A 335 0.98 -10.00 -12.13
C PHE A 335 2.00 -9.92 -13.28
N VAL A 336 1.80 -10.70 -14.35
CA VAL A 336 2.65 -10.60 -15.56
C VAL A 336 2.50 -9.25 -16.25
N LEU A 337 1.25 -8.76 -16.39
CA LEU A 337 0.98 -7.42 -16.92
C LEU A 337 1.69 -6.33 -16.09
N PHE A 338 1.54 -6.39 -14.76
CA PHE A 338 2.21 -5.51 -13.82
C PHE A 338 3.73 -5.51 -14.03
N MET A 339 4.35 -6.69 -14.15
CA MET A 339 5.79 -6.81 -14.35
C MET A 339 6.24 -6.15 -15.66
N GLY A 340 5.50 -6.33 -16.75
CA GLY A 340 5.76 -5.66 -18.03
C GLY A 340 5.65 -4.13 -17.92
N VAL A 341 4.59 -3.63 -17.27
CA VAL A 341 4.40 -2.19 -17.04
C VAL A 341 5.50 -1.62 -16.15
N TRP A 342 5.89 -2.32 -15.08
CA TRP A 342 6.98 -1.93 -14.20
C TRP A 342 8.28 -1.80 -14.99
N ILE A 343 8.67 -2.81 -15.77
CA ILE A 343 9.91 -2.77 -16.54
C ILE A 343 9.91 -1.59 -17.52
N TYR A 344 8.82 -1.40 -18.26
CA TYR A 344 8.73 -0.32 -19.23
C TYR A 344 8.79 1.07 -18.55
N LEU A 345 7.91 1.33 -17.59
CA LEU A 345 7.79 2.67 -16.98
C LEU A 345 8.94 2.98 -16.02
N ARG A 346 9.33 2.03 -15.15
CA ARG A 346 10.34 2.27 -14.10
C ARG A 346 11.77 2.13 -14.61
N HIS A 347 12.00 1.43 -15.72
CA HIS A 347 13.36 1.24 -16.24
C HIS A 347 13.57 1.81 -17.61
N VAL A 348 12.79 1.40 -18.63
CA VAL A 348 13.04 1.88 -20.00
C VAL A 348 12.91 3.40 -20.08
N ILE A 349 11.82 3.96 -19.56
CA ILE A 349 11.61 5.41 -19.56
C ILE A 349 12.57 6.13 -18.61
N ASN A 350 12.82 5.60 -17.42
CA ASN A 350 13.75 6.22 -16.47
C ASN A 350 15.19 6.27 -17.02
N ILE A 351 15.68 5.18 -17.62
CA ILE A 351 16.97 5.13 -18.30
C ILE A 351 17.01 6.12 -19.46
N LYS A 352 15.91 6.27 -20.24
CA LYS A 352 15.81 7.30 -21.28
C LYS A 352 15.98 8.71 -20.72
N ILE A 353 15.34 9.01 -19.58
CA ILE A 353 15.49 10.32 -18.90
C ILE A 353 16.94 10.50 -18.41
N ILE A 354 17.53 9.51 -17.76
CA ILE A 354 18.93 9.57 -17.31
C ILE A 354 19.88 9.76 -18.49
N TRP A 355 19.68 9.04 -19.59
CA TRP A 355 20.47 9.16 -20.81
C TRP A 355 20.42 10.58 -21.39
N SER A 356 19.23 11.19 -21.42
CA SER A 356 19.06 12.56 -21.89
C SER A 356 19.84 13.58 -21.06
N LEU A 357 20.14 13.30 -19.78
CA LEU A 357 20.99 14.17 -18.97
C LEU A 357 22.42 14.23 -19.50
N PHE A 358 22.90 13.18 -20.18
CA PHE A 358 24.25 13.12 -20.72
C PHE A 358 24.33 13.56 -22.19
N THR A 359 23.22 13.52 -22.94
CA THR A 359 23.20 13.85 -24.38
C THR A 359 22.53 15.19 -24.71
N GLU A 360 21.44 15.52 -24.03
CA GLU A 360 20.54 16.63 -24.39
C GLU A 360 20.64 17.82 -23.41
N PHE A 361 20.99 17.57 -22.14
CA PHE A 361 21.02 18.61 -21.10
C PHE A 361 21.93 19.80 -21.41
N GLU A 362 23.12 19.53 -21.95
CA GLU A 362 24.10 20.57 -22.31
C GLU A 362 23.84 21.16 -23.70
N THR A 363 23.21 20.39 -24.60
CA THR A 363 23.07 20.76 -26.01
C THR A 363 21.80 21.54 -26.31
N ILE A 364 20.72 21.33 -25.55
CA ILE A 364 19.43 22.00 -25.75
C ILE A 364 19.31 23.20 -24.81
N GLY A 365 19.34 24.41 -25.38
CA GLY A 365 19.24 25.68 -24.64
C GLY A 365 20.52 26.08 -23.91
N PRO A 366 20.55 27.26 -23.25
CA PRO A 366 21.73 27.76 -22.57
C PRO A 366 22.24 26.79 -21.49
N PHE A 367 23.57 26.64 -21.40
CA PHE A 367 24.25 25.88 -20.36
C PHE A 367 25.17 26.82 -19.60
N GLU A 368 24.56 27.62 -18.73
CA GLU A 368 25.21 28.61 -17.90
C GLU A 368 24.49 28.70 -16.55
N MET A 369 25.13 29.33 -15.58
CA MET A 369 24.54 29.57 -14.27
C MET A 369 24.30 31.06 -14.09
N ASP A 370 23.02 31.46 -14.06
CA ASP A 370 22.61 32.83 -13.78
C ASP A 370 21.47 32.81 -12.76
N TRP A 371 21.75 33.36 -11.58
CA TRP A 371 20.80 33.42 -10.46
C TRP A 371 19.68 34.44 -10.71
N ASP A 372 19.96 35.53 -11.42
CA ASP A 372 19.01 36.61 -11.67
C ASP A 372 18.01 36.18 -12.75
N ALA A 373 18.49 35.49 -13.79
CA ALA A 373 17.63 34.90 -14.82
C ALA A 373 16.93 33.59 -14.37
N GLY A 374 17.30 33.04 -13.20
CA GLY A 374 16.81 31.73 -12.74
C GLY A 374 17.31 30.55 -13.59
N GLN A 375 18.41 30.75 -14.31
CA GLN A 375 19.03 29.77 -15.19
C GLN A 375 19.98 28.90 -14.36
N PHE A 376 19.56 27.67 -14.08
CA PHE A 376 20.29 26.71 -13.25
C PHE A 376 20.87 25.53 -14.03
N LYS A 377 20.84 25.53 -15.37
CA LYS A 377 21.46 24.47 -16.18
C LYS A 377 22.98 24.63 -16.20
N CYS A 378 23.64 23.91 -15.29
CA CYS A 378 25.10 23.85 -15.25
C CYS A 378 25.59 22.42 -14.94
N ARG A 379 26.91 22.23 -14.93
CA ARG A 379 27.52 20.93 -14.65
C ARG A 379 27.13 20.41 -13.26
N LEU A 380 27.00 21.30 -12.28
CA LEU A 380 26.60 20.92 -10.93
C LEU A 380 25.17 20.39 -10.89
N SER A 381 24.21 21.10 -11.50
CA SER A 381 22.80 20.64 -11.55
C SER A 381 22.68 19.33 -12.33
N GLN A 382 23.45 19.15 -13.40
CA GLN A 382 23.49 17.92 -14.19
C GLN A 382 23.95 16.73 -13.33
N VAL A 383 25.05 16.87 -12.60
CA VAL A 383 25.59 15.81 -11.72
C VAL A 383 24.62 15.50 -10.58
N ILE A 384 24.06 16.51 -9.92
CA ILE A 384 23.10 16.30 -8.83
C ILE A 384 21.85 15.57 -9.36
N THR A 385 21.25 16.05 -10.44
CA THR A 385 20.04 15.45 -11.04
C THR A 385 20.33 14.02 -11.50
N ALA A 386 21.45 13.78 -12.18
CA ALA A 386 21.85 12.46 -12.62
C ALA A 386 22.09 11.50 -11.44
N SER A 387 22.74 11.98 -10.37
CA SER A 387 23.00 11.15 -9.18
C SER A 387 21.72 10.73 -8.46
N LEU A 388 20.75 11.64 -8.32
CA LEU A 388 19.48 11.37 -7.67
C LEU A 388 18.60 10.44 -8.51
N LEU A 389 18.49 10.68 -9.82
CA LEU A 389 17.73 9.78 -10.72
C LEU A 389 18.39 8.40 -10.82
N SER A 390 19.73 8.33 -10.85
CA SER A 390 20.44 7.05 -10.84
C SER A 390 20.25 6.30 -9.52
N SER A 391 20.20 7.01 -8.39
CA SER A 391 19.89 6.41 -7.09
C SER A 391 18.46 5.85 -7.05
N LEU A 392 17.50 6.60 -7.60
CA LEU A 392 16.11 6.15 -7.77
C LEU A 392 16.04 4.91 -8.69
N GLN A 393 16.78 4.91 -9.79
CA GLN A 393 16.87 3.77 -10.71
C GLN A 393 17.49 2.53 -10.05
N ALA A 394 18.52 2.69 -9.21
CA ALA A 394 19.13 1.59 -8.46
C ALA A 394 18.14 0.94 -7.49
N LEU A 395 17.33 1.75 -6.78
CA LEU A 395 16.25 1.25 -5.92
C LEU A 395 15.17 0.53 -6.73
N ASN A 396 14.78 1.07 -7.88
CA ASN A 396 13.84 0.42 -8.78
C ASN A 396 14.38 -0.95 -9.25
N LEU A 397 15.68 -1.07 -9.54
CA LEU A 397 16.31 -2.35 -9.92
C LEU A 397 16.33 -3.35 -8.77
N PHE A 398 16.58 -2.90 -7.55
CA PHE A 398 16.49 -3.75 -6.36
C PHE A 398 15.08 -4.36 -6.22
N TRP A 399 14.04 -3.55 -6.37
CA TRP A 399 12.67 -4.07 -6.32
C TRP A 399 12.32 -4.94 -7.52
N LEU A 400 12.82 -4.64 -8.72
CA LEU A 400 12.68 -5.53 -9.88
C LEU A 400 13.28 -6.90 -9.58
N PHE A 401 14.47 -6.96 -8.97
CA PHE A 401 15.07 -8.22 -8.56
C PHE A 401 14.15 -9.00 -7.59
N CYS A 402 13.55 -8.31 -6.60
CA CYS A 402 12.59 -8.95 -5.70
C CYS A 402 11.33 -9.45 -6.43
N ILE A 403 10.78 -8.66 -7.36
CA ILE A 403 9.61 -9.03 -8.18
C ILE A 403 9.95 -10.24 -9.06
N GLY A 404 11.10 -10.22 -9.73
CA GLY A 404 11.58 -11.33 -10.55
C GLY A 404 11.82 -12.61 -9.74
N ARG A 405 12.31 -12.47 -8.50
CA ARG A 405 12.43 -13.62 -7.58
C ARG A 405 11.07 -14.22 -7.25
N ILE A 406 10.05 -13.40 -7.03
CA ILE A 406 8.67 -13.87 -6.80
C ILE A 406 8.11 -14.54 -8.07
N ALA A 407 8.33 -13.94 -9.24
CA ALA A 407 7.92 -14.50 -10.52
C ALA A 407 8.56 -15.87 -10.79
N TYR A 408 9.85 -16.02 -10.49
CA TYR A 408 10.58 -17.28 -10.60
C TYR A 408 9.97 -18.37 -9.70
N ARG A 409 9.68 -18.04 -8.43
CA ARG A 409 8.99 -18.99 -7.53
C ARG A 409 7.62 -19.37 -8.05
N PHE A 410 6.83 -18.39 -8.49
CA PHE A 410 5.50 -18.64 -9.04
C PHE A 410 5.52 -19.53 -10.29
N ALA A 411 6.51 -19.36 -11.17
CA ALA A 411 6.61 -20.12 -12.42
C ALA A 411 7.20 -21.53 -12.23
N PHE A 412 8.15 -21.71 -11.31
CA PHE A 412 8.92 -22.96 -11.18
C PHE A 412 8.62 -23.77 -9.90
N GLN A 413 7.99 -23.20 -8.87
CA GLN A 413 7.68 -23.90 -7.61
C GLN A 413 6.21 -24.30 -7.46
N ASN A 414 5.29 -23.80 -8.31
CA ASN A 414 3.90 -24.26 -8.32
C ASN A 414 3.72 -25.70 -8.86
N GLU A 415 4.69 -26.25 -9.60
CA GLU A 415 4.65 -27.65 -10.09
C GLU A 415 5.21 -28.67 -9.10
N LEU A 416 5.89 -28.24 -8.02
CA LEU A 416 6.56 -29.14 -7.07
C LEU A 416 5.83 -29.26 -5.71
N ASP A 417 4.86 -28.39 -5.43
CA ASP A 417 4.19 -28.29 -4.13
C ASP A 417 2.76 -28.88 -4.09
N ASP A 418 2.20 -29.32 -5.22
CA ASP A 418 0.87 -29.97 -5.26
C ASP A 418 0.88 -31.37 -4.59
N ASP A 419 2.06 -31.96 -4.38
CA ASP A 419 2.27 -33.23 -3.66
C ASP A 419 2.69 -33.05 -2.19
N ARG A 420 2.81 -31.82 -1.66
CA ARG A 420 3.39 -31.58 -0.33
C ARG A 420 2.72 -30.49 0.52
N SER A 421 1.41 -30.27 0.33
CA SER A 421 0.65 -29.21 1.01
C SER A 421 0.21 -29.51 2.46
N ASP A 422 1.13 -29.97 3.34
CA ASP A 422 0.82 -30.23 4.76
C ASP A 422 1.80 -29.62 5.80
N TYR A 423 2.69 -28.69 5.41
CA TYR A 423 3.70 -28.16 6.34
C TYR A 423 3.94 -26.64 6.24
N GLU A 424 2.91 -25.79 6.35
CA GLU A 424 3.12 -24.35 6.64
C GLU A 424 2.05 -23.73 7.57
N ASP A 425 1.51 -24.51 8.53
CA ASP A 425 0.71 -24.00 9.67
C ASP A 425 1.52 -24.03 11.00
N GLU A 426 2.85 -24.20 10.97
CA GLU A 426 3.70 -24.37 12.18
C GLU A 426 4.46 -23.12 12.69
N GLU A 427 4.30 -21.93 12.10
CA GLU A 427 4.99 -20.70 12.60
C GLU A 427 4.14 -19.81 13.53
N GLU A 428 3.04 -20.33 14.10
CA GLU A 428 2.24 -19.64 15.12
C GLU A 428 1.98 -20.46 16.41
N GLU A 429 2.89 -21.33 16.84
CA GLU A 429 2.89 -21.81 18.25
C GLU A 429 4.31 -21.79 18.82
N THR A 430 4.70 -20.65 19.41
CA THR A 430 5.74 -20.68 20.44
C THR A 430 5.08 -21.18 21.73
N PRO A 431 5.50 -22.32 22.31
CA PRO A 431 4.93 -22.78 23.57
C PRO A 431 5.32 -21.78 24.67
N MET A 432 4.30 -21.22 25.34
CA MET A 432 4.50 -20.40 26.52
C MET A 432 5.24 -21.21 27.60
N PRO A 433 6.26 -20.66 28.27
CA PRO A 433 6.81 -21.32 29.44
C PRO A 433 5.72 -21.42 30.52
N GLU A 434 5.45 -22.64 30.98
CA GLU A 434 4.53 -22.91 32.08
C GLU A 434 4.87 -22.05 33.31
N PRO A 435 3.87 -21.51 34.03
CA PRO A 435 4.12 -20.87 35.29
C PRO A 435 4.57 -21.94 36.28
N LYS A 436 5.84 -21.87 36.71
CA LYS A 436 6.33 -22.66 37.84
C LYS A 436 5.40 -22.45 39.03
N ALA A 437 4.69 -23.50 39.42
CA ALA A 437 3.94 -23.55 40.66
C ALA A 437 4.93 -23.34 41.81
N ASN A 438 4.93 -22.15 42.40
CA ASN A 438 5.54 -21.94 43.70
C ASN A 438 4.73 -22.73 44.73
N GLY A 439 5.26 -23.89 45.10
CA GLY A 439 4.79 -24.66 46.25
C GLY A 439 4.95 -23.84 47.52
N LEU A 440 3.87 -23.19 47.96
CA LEU A 440 3.70 -22.80 49.35
C LEU A 440 3.25 -24.03 50.12
N THR A 441 4.21 -24.65 50.79
CA THR A 441 4.01 -25.67 51.82
C THR A 441 3.28 -25.05 53.01
N ASN A 442 1.96 -25.20 53.07
CA ASN A 442 1.20 -25.04 54.32
C ASN A 442 1.31 -26.34 55.12
N GLY A 443 2.43 -26.50 55.82
CA GLY A 443 2.61 -27.51 56.84
C GLY A 443 2.05 -27.01 58.16
N ASN A 444 0.83 -27.44 58.52
CA ASN A 444 0.31 -27.30 59.87
C ASN A 444 1.18 -28.12 60.85
N SER A 445 2.03 -27.44 61.61
CA SER A 445 2.62 -27.98 62.84
C SER A 445 1.69 -27.69 64.02
N VAL A 446 0.87 -28.67 64.37
CA VAL A 446 0.24 -28.73 65.69
C VAL A 446 1.33 -29.20 66.67
N GLN A 447 1.88 -28.27 67.44
CA GLN A 447 2.64 -28.57 68.65
C GLN A 447 1.67 -29.05 69.72
N ASN A 448 1.79 -30.32 70.09
CA ASN A 448 1.20 -30.85 71.32
C ASN A 448 2.20 -30.58 72.45
N GLY A 449 1.84 -29.69 73.37
CA GLY A 449 2.57 -29.45 74.60
C GLY A 449 1.99 -30.31 75.73
N ASP A 450 2.78 -31.25 76.22
CA ASP A 450 2.53 -31.95 77.48
C ASP A 450 2.63 -30.97 78.65
N SER A 451 1.67 -31.01 79.57
CA SER A 451 1.87 -30.63 80.98
C SER A 451 0.84 -31.36 81.85
N LYS A 452 1.35 -32.35 82.59
CA LYS A 452 0.76 -32.90 83.81
C LYS A 452 0.64 -31.81 84.86
N ASN A 453 -0.56 -31.57 85.37
CA ASN A 453 -0.97 -31.64 86.78
C ASN A 453 -2.34 -31.00 86.98
#